data_AF-A0A822AD44-F1
#
_entry.id   AF-A0A822AD44-F1
#
_cell.length_a   1.000
_cell.length_b   1.000
_cell.length_c   1.000
_cell.angle_alpha   90.00
_cell.angle_beta   90.00
_cell.angle_gamma   90.00
#
_symmetry.space_group_name_H-M   'P 1'
#
loop_
_entity.id
_entity.type
_entity.pdbx_description
1 polymer ?
#
loop_
_entity_poly.entity_id
_entity_poly.type
_entity_poly.pdbx_seq_one_letter_code
_entity_poly.pdbx_strand_id
1 'polypeptide(L)' 'MKNGKAPGNDGISIDVIKAGGLPMAKWLHEIFVDIWENEIMIKDWTTAILIRLYKNKG' A
#
# COMPACT_ATOMS: atom_id res chain seq x y z
N MET A 1 -3.06 6.13 -9.33
CA MET A 1 -1.82 5.45 -8.88
C MET A 1 -0.67 5.74 -9.84
N LYS A 2 0.42 6.42 -9.39
CA LYS A 2 1.62 6.69 -10.23
C LYS A 2 2.57 5.48 -10.20
N ASN A 3 3.17 5.15 -11.35
CA ASN A 3 4.14 4.06 -11.49
C ASN A 3 5.49 4.42 -10.88
N GLY A 4 6.36 3.41 -10.68
CA GLY A 4 7.74 3.60 -10.22
C GLY A 4 7.87 3.98 -8.75
N LYS A 5 6.80 3.84 -7.96
CA LYS A 5 6.88 3.94 -6.49
C LYS A 5 7.45 2.65 -5.93
N ALA A 6 8.35 2.78 -4.95
CA ALA A 6 8.85 1.65 -4.18
C ALA A 6 7.67 0.92 -3.47
N PRO A 7 7.72 -0.41 -3.36
CA PRO A 7 6.72 -1.17 -2.61
C PRO A 7 6.75 -0.81 -1.13
N GLY A 8 5.65 -1.12 -0.44
CA GLY A 8 5.56 -1.03 1.01
C GLY A 8 6.34 -2.16 1.71
N ASN A 9 6.08 -2.34 3.01
CA ASN A 9 6.76 -3.35 3.82
C ASN A 9 6.36 -4.78 3.40
N ASP A 10 5.22 -4.90 2.73
CA ASP A 10 4.68 -6.13 2.14
C ASP A 10 5.38 -6.55 0.84
N GLY A 11 6.22 -5.69 0.26
CA GLY A 11 6.88 -5.95 -1.02
C GLY A 11 5.94 -5.87 -2.23
N ILE A 12 4.67 -5.49 -2.05
CA ILE A 12 3.69 -5.43 -3.14
C ILE A 12 3.88 -4.13 -3.91
N SER A 13 4.26 -4.23 -5.19
CA SER A 13 4.44 -3.08 -6.04
C SER A 13 3.11 -2.54 -6.59
N ILE A 14 3.12 -1.28 -7.00
CA ILE A 14 1.95 -0.64 -7.60
C ILE A 14 1.50 -1.31 -8.90
N ASP A 15 2.44 -1.93 -9.61
CA ASP A 15 2.19 -2.60 -10.88
C ASP A 15 1.43 -3.92 -10.67
N VAL A 16 1.73 -4.64 -9.57
CA VAL A 16 0.99 -5.85 -9.17
C VAL A 16 -0.46 -5.52 -8.83
N ILE A 17 -0.69 -4.45 -8.06
CA ILE A 17 -2.06 -4.02 -7.72
C ILE A 17 -2.86 -3.67 -8.98
N LYS A 18 -2.23 -2.98 -9.93
CA LYS A 18 -2.89 -2.62 -11.21
C LYS A 18 -3.17 -3.83 -12.09
N ALA A 19 -2.25 -4.79 -12.15
CA ALA A 19 -2.40 -6.01 -12.93
C ALA A 19 -3.62 -6.84 -12.48
N GLY A 20 -4.00 -6.75 -11.20
CA GLY A 20 -5.15 -7.46 -10.65
C GLY A 20 -6.53 -6.95 -11.10
N GLY A 21 -6.62 -5.77 -11.74
CA GLY A 21 -7.85 -5.28 -12.37
C GLY A 21 -9.08 -5.23 -11.46
N LEU A 22 -10.24 -5.63 -11.98
CA LEU A 22 -11.52 -5.60 -11.26
C LEU A 22 -11.57 -6.52 -10.03
N PRO A 23 -11.05 -7.76 -10.05
CA PRO A 23 -10.96 -8.59 -8.84
C PRO A 23 -10.21 -7.91 -7.69
N MET A 24 -9.07 -7.29 -7.99
CA MET A 24 -8.30 -6.55 -6.99
C MET A 24 -9.09 -5.35 -6.44
N ALA A 25 -9.78 -4.61 -7.29
CA ALA A 25 -10.61 -3.48 -6.86
C ALA A 25 -11.77 -3.92 -5.95
N LYS A 26 -12.42 -5.06 -6.24
CA LYS A 26 -13.48 -5.63 -5.39
C LYS A 26 -12.94 -6.03 -4.02
N TRP A 27 -11.81 -6.75 -4.00
CA TRP A 27 -11.17 -7.16 -2.76
C TRP A 27 -10.76 -5.97 -1.88
N LEU A 28 -10.17 -4.93 -2.47
CA LEU A 28 -9.85 -3.69 -1.75
C LEU A 28 -11.11 -3.00 -1.21
N HIS A 29 -12.18 -2.95 -1.99
CA HIS A 29 -13.44 -2.37 -1.56
C HIS A 29 -14.03 -3.11 -0.34
N GLU A 30 -14.04 -4.44 -0.36
CA GLU A 30 -14.50 -5.26 0.77
C GLU A 30 -13.70 -4.96 2.05
N ILE A 31 -12.37 -4.85 1.95
CA ILE A 31 -11.52 -4.47 3.08
C ILE A 31 -11.87 -3.09 3.63
N PHE A 32 -12.05 -2.09 2.75
CA PHE A 32 -12.39 -0.75 3.20
C PHE A 32 -13.77 -0.66 3.84
N VAL A 33 -14.75 -1.41 3.32
CA VAL A 33 -16.08 -1.52 3.94
C VAL A 33 -15.98 -2.17 5.31
N ASP A 34 -15.22 -3.25 5.45
CA ASP A 34 -15.04 -3.92 6.75
C ASP A 34 -14.40 -2.99 7.79
N ILE A 35 -13.38 -2.22 7.41
CA ILE A 35 -12.77 -1.20 8.28
C ILE A 35 -13.78 -0.11 8.64
N TRP A 36 -14.61 0.32 7.68
CA TRP A 36 -15.60 1.39 7.89
C TRP A 36 -16.70 0.96 8.86
N GLU A 37 -17.26 -0.24 8.69
CA GLU A 37 -18.38 -0.74 9.50
C GLU A 37 -17.94 -1.10 10.94
N ASN A 38 -16.72 -1.61 11.11
CA ASN A 38 -16.23 -2.04 12.42
C ASN A 38 -15.40 -0.98 13.14
N GLU A 39 -15.00 0.09 12.45
CA GLU A 39 -14.08 1.13 12.95
C GLU A 39 -12.73 0.60 13.48
N ILE A 40 -12.31 -0.60 13.03
CA ILE A 40 -11.06 -1.24 13.45
C ILE A 40 -10.00 -1.04 12.37
N MET A 41 -8.94 -0.30 12.71
CA MET A 41 -7.85 -0.04 11.77
C MET A 41 -6.83 -1.19 11.72
N ILE A 42 -6.38 -1.54 10.51
CA ILE A 42 -5.29 -2.49 10.30
C ILE A 42 -4.00 -1.92 10.92
N LYS A 43 -3.46 -2.62 11.91
CA LYS A 43 -2.28 -2.19 12.68
C LYS A 43 -1.09 -1.83 11.78
N ASP A 44 -0.83 -2.64 10.76
CA ASP A 44 0.31 -2.45 9.86
C ASP A 44 0.22 -1.18 9.04
N TRP A 45 -0.99 -0.66 8.78
CA TRP A 45 -1.18 0.60 8.04
C TRP A 45 -0.81 1.84 8.85
N THR A 46 -0.60 1.69 10.16
CA THR A 46 -0.11 2.75 11.05
C THR A 46 1.42 2.78 11.14
N THR A 47 2.11 1.87 10.45
CA THR A 47 3.57 1.77 10.45
C THR A 47 4.19 2.51 9.27
N ALA A 48 5.45 2.97 9.43
CA ALA A 48 6.20 3.65 8.39
C ALA A 48 7.60 3.04 8.22
N ILE A 49 8.07 2.97 6.97
CA ILE A 49 9.43 2.49 6.65
C ILE A 49 10.38 3.68 6.62
N LEU A 50 11.37 3.68 7.52
CA LEU A 50 12.41 4.70 7.57
C LEU A 50 13.68 4.19 6.88
N ILE A 51 13.99 4.76 5.70
CA ILE A 51 15.21 4.44 4.95
C ILE A 51 16.15 5.66 5.00
N ARG A 52 17.38 5.47 5.46
CA ARG A 52 18.41 6.51 5.42
C ARG A 52 19.08 6.51 4.05
N LEU A 53 18.89 7.57 3.29
CA LEU A 53 19.57 7.77 2.01
C LEU A 53 20.78 8.68 2.22
N TYR A 54 21.96 8.20 1.84
CA TYR A 54 23.15 9.04 1.78
C TYR A 54 23.08 9.93 0.53
N LYS A 55 23.06 11.25 0.74
CA LYS A 55 23.26 12.22 -0.34
C LYS A 55 24.72 12.66 -0.34
N ASN A 56 25.45 12.36 -1.41
CA ASN A 56 26.81 12.87 -1.58
C ASN A 56 26.81 14.41 -1.74
N LYS A 57 27.94 15.08 -1.51
CA LYS A 57 28.06 16.54 -1.64
C LYS A 57 27.59 17.00 -3.04
N GLY A 58 26.80 18.06 -3.07
CA GLY A 58 26.36 18.72 -4.31
C GLY A 58 27.49 19.45 -5.01
#